data_AF-A0A9E1U9H0-F1
#
_entry.id   AF-A0A9E1U9H0-F1
#
_cell.length_a   1.000
_cell.length_b   1.000
_cell.length_c   1.000
_cell.angle_alpha   90.00
_cell.angle_beta   90.00
_cell.angle_gamma   90.00
#
_symmetry.space_group_name_H-M   'P 1'
#
loop_
_entity.id
_entity.type
_entity.pdbx_description
1 polymer ?
#
loop_
_entity_poly.entity_id
_entity_poly.type
_entity_poly.pdbx_seq_one_letter_code
_entity_poly.pdbx_strand_id
1 'polypeptide(L)'
;MPEIPTKDVGRSPDSGYLPNLNPAISPTSSNKTFSLTPAERIHLDIYGYVVLDEVLSGAEVDVLVETILQFEQDYQRDKVPPKSHMFFTSTTWDFFRIDNLPHLASCFRDYVTNPKIVGLAEDAVGGSVRLEQSDAHIRRRDLSLTVSENYGWHRGFDPAFSYRSKGLFHCPFVKCLTNLTDLGPDDGGTTVIAGSHKMVDISEKLLIEAVKERP
;
A
#
# COMPACT_ATOMS: atom_id res chain seq x y z
N MET A 1 44.22 -17.71 -31.24
CA MET A 1 43.07 -17.58 -30.32
C MET A 1 42.26 -18.86 -30.46
N PRO A 2 42.30 -19.81 -29.50
CA PRO A 2 41.55 -21.05 -29.62
C PRO A 2 40.08 -20.83 -29.23
N GLU A 3 39.19 -21.39 -30.05
CA GLU A 3 37.73 -21.37 -29.86
C GLU A 3 37.31 -22.16 -28.62
N ILE A 4 36.37 -21.60 -27.85
CA ILE A 4 35.79 -22.20 -26.65
C ILE A 4 34.66 -23.15 -27.10
N PRO A 5 34.65 -24.43 -26.70
CA PRO A 5 33.57 -25.34 -27.05
C PRO A 5 32.27 -24.98 -26.32
N THR A 6 31.20 -24.72 -27.08
CA THR A 6 29.83 -24.64 -26.57
C THR A 6 29.39 -26.02 -26.10
N LYS A 7 29.15 -26.18 -24.79
CA LYS A 7 28.50 -27.38 -24.26
C LYS A 7 27.03 -27.40 -24.70
N ASP A 8 26.74 -28.26 -25.66
CA ASP A 8 25.40 -28.79 -25.91
C ASP A 8 24.94 -29.55 -24.65
N VAL A 9 24.05 -28.95 -23.87
CA VAL A 9 23.35 -29.65 -22.79
C VAL A 9 22.13 -30.30 -23.42
N GLY A 10 22.31 -31.56 -23.81
CA GLY A 10 21.27 -32.39 -24.41
C GLY A 10 19.99 -32.39 -23.57
N ARG A 11 18.86 -32.12 -24.23
CA ARG A 11 17.53 -32.44 -23.71
C ARG A 11 17.41 -33.95 -23.57
N SER A 12 17.30 -34.43 -22.33
CA SER A 12 16.87 -35.80 -22.04
C SER A 12 15.38 -35.96 -22.40
N PRO A 13 14.94 -37.05 -23.06
CA PRO A 13 13.55 -37.27 -23.47
C PRO A 13 12.71 -37.99 -22.41
N ASP A 14 13.10 -37.95 -21.13
CA ASP A 14 12.31 -38.56 -20.06
C ASP A 14 11.28 -37.57 -19.51
N SER A 15 10.07 -37.64 -20.08
CA SER A 15 8.84 -37.07 -19.53
C SER A 15 8.46 -37.80 -18.24
N GLY A 16 9.21 -37.56 -17.17
CA GLY A 16 8.87 -37.95 -15.82
C GLY A 16 7.81 -37.01 -15.28
N TYR A 17 6.59 -37.53 -15.12
CA TYR A 17 5.54 -36.93 -14.29
C TYR A 17 6.15 -36.66 -12.90
N LEU A 18 6.41 -35.38 -12.57
CA LEU A 18 6.67 -35.01 -11.18
C LEU A 18 5.40 -35.32 -10.40
N PRO A 19 5.43 -36.20 -9.38
CA PRO A 19 4.26 -36.44 -8.55
C PRO A 19 3.88 -35.12 -7.90
N ASN A 20 2.59 -34.80 -8.04
CA ASN A 20 1.94 -33.59 -7.54
C ASN A 20 2.30 -33.42 -6.05
N LEU A 21 3.28 -32.55 -5.76
CA LEU A 21 3.79 -32.28 -4.41
C LEU A 21 2.76 -31.47 -3.64
N ASN A 22 1.72 -32.16 -3.17
CA ASN A 22 0.56 -31.63 -2.48
C ASN A 22 -0.19 -30.54 -3.28
N PRO A 23 -1.52 -30.49 -3.26
CA PRO A 23 -2.15 -29.21 -3.56
C PRO A 23 -1.54 -28.23 -2.56
N ALA A 24 -0.77 -27.24 -3.04
CA ALA A 24 -0.60 -26.02 -2.29
C ALA A 24 -2.00 -25.69 -1.79
N ILE A 25 -2.17 -25.66 -0.48
CA ILE A 25 -3.40 -25.17 0.13
C ILE A 25 -3.46 -23.72 -0.33
N SER A 26 -4.03 -23.51 -1.51
CA SER A 26 -4.56 -22.23 -1.91
C SER A 26 -5.51 -21.91 -0.76
N PRO A 27 -5.31 -20.81 -0.02
CA PRO A 27 -6.25 -20.42 1.01
C PRO A 27 -7.59 -20.28 0.30
N THR A 28 -8.40 -21.31 0.47
CA THR A 28 -9.74 -21.35 -0.08
C THR A 28 -10.46 -20.19 0.56
N SER A 29 -11.19 -19.43 -0.25
CA SER A 29 -11.96 -18.24 0.13
C SER A 29 -13.05 -18.51 1.21
N SER A 30 -13.04 -19.68 1.85
CA SER A 30 -13.95 -20.13 2.90
C SER A 30 -13.59 -19.61 4.29
N ASN A 31 -12.42 -18.96 4.47
CA ASN A 31 -12.00 -18.39 5.76
C ASN A 31 -11.93 -16.85 5.75
N LYS A 32 -12.69 -16.19 4.87
CA LYS A 32 -12.71 -14.73 4.86
C LYS A 32 -13.64 -14.22 5.96
N THR A 33 -13.07 -13.91 7.11
CA THR A 33 -13.83 -13.43 8.27
C THR A 33 -14.27 -11.97 8.12
N PHE A 34 -13.63 -11.22 7.22
CA PHE A 34 -13.89 -9.79 6.99
C PHE A 34 -14.06 -9.52 5.50
N SER A 35 -15.09 -8.75 5.14
CA SER A 35 -15.39 -8.40 3.75
C SER A 35 -16.06 -7.03 3.73
N LEU A 36 -15.92 -6.32 2.60
CA LEU A 36 -16.64 -5.08 2.39
C LEU A 36 -18.14 -5.38 2.31
N THR A 37 -18.96 -4.52 2.90
CA THR A 37 -20.39 -4.53 2.64
C THR A 37 -20.66 -4.30 1.15
N PRO A 38 -21.84 -4.68 0.62
CA PRO A 38 -22.16 -4.41 -0.78
C PRO A 38 -22.05 -2.94 -1.17
N ALA A 39 -22.42 -2.01 -0.28
CA ALA A 39 -22.33 -0.57 -0.52
C ALA A 39 -20.87 -0.10 -0.59
N GLU A 40 -20.03 -0.50 0.36
CA GLU A 40 -18.59 -0.22 0.36
C GLU A 40 -17.89 -0.82 -0.87
N ARG A 41 -18.28 -2.04 -1.26
CA ARG A 41 -17.74 -2.71 -2.43
C ARG A 41 -18.10 -1.98 -3.73
N ILE A 42 -19.35 -1.53 -3.86
CA ILE A 42 -19.79 -0.71 -5.00
C ILE A 42 -19.06 0.64 -5.00
N HIS A 43 -18.88 1.27 -3.84
CA HIS A 43 -18.15 2.53 -3.72
C HIS A 43 -16.69 2.38 -4.18
N LEU A 44 -16.01 1.32 -3.73
CA LEU A 44 -14.66 0.98 -4.17
C LEU A 44 -14.61 0.70 -5.68
N ASP A 45 -15.56 -0.04 -6.23
CA ASP A 45 -15.61 -0.32 -7.66
C ASP A 45 -15.77 0.98 -8.45
N ILE A 46 -16.71 1.85 -8.10
CA ILE A 46 -17.01 3.09 -8.82
C ILE A 46 -15.88 4.12 -8.67
N TYR A 47 -15.41 4.38 -7.45
CA TYR A 47 -14.55 5.53 -7.15
C TYR A 47 -13.08 5.18 -6.93
N GLY A 48 -12.75 3.91 -6.71
CA GLY A 48 -11.36 3.45 -6.55
C GLY A 48 -10.81 3.60 -5.13
N TYR A 49 -11.65 4.01 -4.19
CA TYR A 49 -11.34 4.04 -2.77
C TYR A 49 -12.59 3.70 -1.96
N VAL A 50 -12.41 3.41 -0.67
CA VAL A 50 -13.48 3.33 0.32
C VAL A 50 -12.91 3.80 1.66
N VAL A 51 -13.68 4.58 2.41
CA VAL A 51 -13.32 5.02 3.77
C VAL A 51 -14.02 4.10 4.75
N LEU A 52 -13.26 3.59 5.72
CA LEU A 52 -13.75 2.68 6.73
C LEU A 52 -13.47 3.30 8.10
N ASP A 53 -14.53 3.52 8.87
CA ASP A 53 -14.42 4.08 10.21
C ASP A 53 -14.13 2.97 11.22
N GLU A 54 -13.43 3.34 12.31
CA GLU A 54 -13.22 2.47 13.48
C GLU A 54 -12.65 1.08 13.12
N VAL A 55 -11.69 1.04 12.19
CA VAL A 55 -10.97 -0.20 11.85
C VAL A 55 -10.07 -0.64 13.01
N LEU A 56 -9.44 0.32 13.67
CA LEU A 56 -8.61 0.15 14.86
C LEU A 56 -9.33 0.73 16.08
N SER A 57 -9.10 0.15 17.24
CA SER A 57 -9.48 0.73 18.53
C SER A 57 -8.62 1.95 18.88
N GLY A 58 -9.13 2.82 19.74
CA GLY A 58 -8.36 3.97 20.23
C GLY A 58 -7.02 3.58 20.86
N ALA A 59 -6.99 2.50 21.64
CA ALA A 59 -5.76 2.00 22.25
C ALA A 59 -4.73 1.51 21.21
N GLU A 60 -5.18 0.88 20.11
CA GLU A 60 -4.29 0.51 19.01
C GLU A 60 -3.72 1.75 18.31
N VAL A 61 -4.55 2.78 18.10
CA VAL A 61 -4.12 4.06 17.53
C VAL A 61 -3.10 4.75 18.43
N ASP A 62 -3.37 4.85 19.73
CA ASP A 62 -2.48 5.49 20.71
C ASP A 62 -1.09 4.85 20.70
N VAL A 63 -1.02 3.51 20.75
CA VAL A 63 0.25 2.78 20.70
C VAL A 63 1.01 3.05 19.39
N LEU A 64 0.32 3.12 18.25
CA LEU A 64 0.95 3.44 16.97
C LEU A 64 1.50 4.87 16.96
N VAL A 65 0.70 5.85 17.39
CA VAL A 65 1.08 7.27 17.46
C VAL A 65 2.28 7.48 18.38
N GLU A 66 2.21 6.99 19.61
CA GLU A 66 3.29 7.11 20.59
C GLU A 66 4.58 6.50 20.08
N THR A 67 4.50 5.31 19.46
CA THR A 67 5.68 4.63 18.90
C THR A 67 6.29 5.44 17.76
N ILE A 68 5.49 5.97 16.84
CA ILE A 68 5.97 6.79 15.71
C ILE A 68 6.64 8.08 16.21
N LEU A 69 6.03 8.76 17.18
CA LEU A 69 6.59 9.99 17.77
C LEU A 69 7.88 9.71 18.55
N GLN A 70 7.97 8.58 19.25
CA GLN A 70 9.19 8.17 19.94
C GLN A 70 10.33 7.94 18.93
N PHE A 71 10.06 7.29 17.79
CA PHE A 71 11.05 7.11 16.72
C PHE A 71 11.55 8.43 16.15
N GLU A 72 10.67 9.42 15.96
CA GLU A 72 11.09 10.76 15.56
C GLU A 72 11.98 11.40 16.62
N GLN A 73 11.55 11.40 17.89
CA GLN A 73 12.32 12.01 18.99
C GLN A 73 13.71 11.39 19.13
N ASP A 74 13.80 10.06 19.08
CA ASP A 74 15.07 9.33 19.16
C ASP A 74 15.97 9.69 17.96
N TYR A 75 15.42 9.73 16.75
CA TYR A 75 16.19 10.16 15.59
C TYR A 75 16.64 11.61 15.72
N GLN A 76 15.81 12.53 16.21
CA GLN A 76 16.19 13.93 16.35
C GLN A 76 17.28 14.13 17.42
N ARG A 77 17.29 13.30 18.47
CA ARG A 77 18.32 13.28 19.51
C ARG A 77 19.64 12.72 19.00
N ASP A 78 19.60 11.54 18.38
CA ASP A 78 20.80 10.75 18.12
C ASP A 78 21.32 10.89 16.68
N LYS A 79 20.45 11.31 15.75
CA LYS A 79 20.70 11.39 14.29
C LYS A 79 21.13 10.06 13.67
N VAL A 80 20.79 8.95 14.32
CA VAL A 80 21.11 7.58 13.89
C VAL A 80 19.82 6.80 13.67
N PRO A 81 19.70 6.05 12.57
CA PRO A 81 18.58 5.13 12.38
C PRO A 81 18.51 4.05 13.47
N PRO A 82 17.33 3.78 14.04
CA PRO A 82 17.17 2.81 15.13
C PRO A 82 17.63 1.39 14.78
N LYS A 83 17.55 0.99 13.51
CA LYS A 83 17.97 -0.35 13.03
C LYS A 83 18.59 -0.28 11.64
N SER A 84 19.53 -1.18 11.34
CA SER A 84 20.29 -1.21 10.08
C SER A 84 19.49 -1.49 8.81
N HIS A 85 18.24 -1.94 8.95
CA HIS A 85 17.33 -2.24 7.83
C HIS A 85 16.22 -1.18 7.71
N MET A 86 16.37 -0.05 8.41
CA MET A 86 15.56 1.14 8.23
C MET A 86 16.19 2.03 7.18
N PHE A 87 15.37 2.61 6.33
CA PHE A 87 15.70 3.81 5.61
C PHE A 87 14.67 4.87 5.99
N PHE A 88 15.12 6.08 6.27
CA PHE A 88 14.24 7.24 6.32
C PHE A 88 14.23 7.84 4.93
N THR A 89 13.06 7.87 4.29
CA THR A 89 12.90 8.61 3.04
C THR A 89 12.89 10.13 3.29
N SER A 90 12.51 10.56 4.49
CA SER A 90 12.62 11.96 4.92
C SER A 90 12.76 12.08 6.44
N THR A 91 13.53 13.06 6.91
CA THR A 91 13.79 13.32 8.33
C THR A 91 13.63 14.79 8.72
N THR A 92 13.00 15.58 7.85
CA THR A 92 12.72 17.00 8.10
C THR A 92 11.55 17.16 9.07
N TRP A 93 11.40 18.36 9.61
CA TRP A 93 10.33 18.69 10.55
C TRP A 93 8.93 18.62 9.92
N ASP A 94 8.81 19.12 8.69
CA ASP A 94 7.57 19.15 7.90
C ASP A 94 7.19 17.75 7.36
N PHE A 95 8.18 16.89 7.15
CA PHE A 95 7.97 15.54 6.66
C PHE A 95 8.96 14.55 7.28
N PHE A 96 8.48 13.75 8.23
CA PHE A 96 9.22 12.62 8.78
C PHE A 96 8.60 11.32 8.25
N ARG A 97 9.41 10.44 7.64
CA ARG A 97 8.93 9.18 7.06
C ARG A 97 9.77 8.01 7.50
N ILE A 98 9.11 7.04 8.12
CA ILE A 98 9.69 5.77 8.55
C ILE A 98 9.22 4.69 7.58
N ASP A 99 10.14 3.93 7.01
CA ASP A 99 9.83 2.80 6.13
C ASP A 99 10.13 1.45 6.81
N ASN A 100 9.55 0.38 6.27
CA ASN A 100 9.78 -1.01 6.70
C ASN A 100 9.32 -1.33 8.14
N LEU A 101 8.14 -0.80 8.51
CA LEU A 101 7.63 -0.75 9.88
C LEU A 101 7.60 -2.10 10.66
N PRO A 102 7.20 -3.25 10.09
CA PRO A 102 7.00 -4.50 10.85
C PRO A 102 8.26 -5.04 11.54
N HIS A 103 9.44 -4.59 11.10
CA HIS A 103 10.72 -4.98 11.68
C HIS A 103 11.14 -4.07 12.86
N LEU A 104 10.42 -2.97 13.10
CA LEU A 104 10.83 -1.91 14.01
C LEU A 104 10.24 -2.09 15.40
N ALA A 105 8.93 -2.35 15.48
CA ALA A 105 8.19 -2.57 16.71
C ALA A 105 7.09 -3.62 16.51
N SER A 106 6.65 -4.28 17.59
CA SER A 106 5.58 -5.27 17.53
C SER A 106 4.26 -4.67 17.08
N CYS A 107 3.89 -3.47 17.55
CA CYS A 107 2.65 -2.80 17.16
C CYS A 107 2.51 -2.62 15.64
N PHE A 108 3.61 -2.36 14.94
CA PHE A 108 3.60 -2.24 13.48
C PHE A 108 3.41 -3.58 12.78
N ARG A 109 4.02 -4.65 13.29
CA ARG A 109 3.78 -6.01 12.80
C ARG A 109 2.34 -6.41 13.03
N ASP A 110 1.82 -6.13 14.22
CA ASP A 110 0.45 -6.45 14.61
C ASP A 110 -0.54 -5.65 13.73
N TYR A 111 -0.25 -4.39 13.41
CA TYR A 111 -1.00 -3.57 12.46
C TYR A 111 -1.02 -4.16 11.04
N VAL A 112 0.14 -4.43 10.42
CA VAL A 112 0.17 -4.94 9.02
C VAL A 112 -0.37 -6.37 8.89
N THR A 113 -0.46 -7.10 10.00
CA THR A 113 -1.04 -8.45 10.07
C THR A 113 -2.44 -8.46 10.67
N ASN A 114 -3.04 -7.30 10.92
CA ASN A 114 -4.37 -7.21 11.52
C ASN A 114 -5.38 -7.99 10.64
N PRO A 115 -6.10 -8.99 11.21
CA PRO A 115 -6.99 -9.85 10.43
C PRO A 115 -8.09 -9.09 9.67
N LYS A 116 -8.60 -7.99 10.21
CA LYS A 116 -9.60 -7.14 9.55
C LYS A 116 -8.99 -6.45 8.34
N ILE A 117 -7.82 -5.82 8.49
CA ILE A 117 -7.12 -5.14 7.39
C ILE A 117 -6.75 -6.14 6.29
N VAL A 118 -6.15 -7.28 6.64
CA VAL A 118 -5.75 -8.32 5.68
C VAL A 118 -6.98 -8.88 4.95
N GLY A 119 -8.04 -9.24 5.68
CA GLY A 119 -9.25 -9.80 5.07
C GLY A 119 -9.94 -8.82 4.11
N LEU A 120 -9.99 -7.54 4.45
CA LEU A 120 -10.52 -6.49 3.57
C LEU A 120 -9.64 -6.27 2.32
N ALA A 121 -8.31 -6.33 2.47
CA ALA A 121 -7.38 -6.24 1.34
C ALA A 121 -7.55 -7.44 0.38
N GLU A 122 -7.66 -8.66 0.92
CA GLU A 122 -7.99 -9.85 0.13
C GLU A 122 -9.36 -9.74 -0.55
N ASP A 123 -10.29 -8.98 0.04
CA ASP A 123 -11.60 -8.70 -0.56
C ASP A 123 -11.58 -7.75 -1.72
N ALA A 124 -10.89 -6.63 -1.56
CA ALA A 124 -10.66 -5.70 -2.64
C ALA A 124 -9.90 -6.37 -3.81
N VAL A 125 -8.81 -7.08 -3.51
CA VAL A 125 -7.97 -7.75 -4.53
C VAL A 125 -8.66 -8.94 -5.17
N GLY A 126 -9.55 -9.64 -4.46
CA GLY A 126 -10.21 -10.85 -4.95
C GLY A 126 -9.37 -12.12 -4.82
N GLY A 127 -8.39 -12.14 -3.91
CA GLY A 127 -7.48 -13.26 -3.69
C GLY A 127 -6.54 -13.02 -2.51
N SER A 128 -5.59 -13.94 -2.29
CA SER A 128 -4.55 -13.80 -1.26
C SER A 128 -3.65 -12.60 -1.53
N VAL A 129 -3.23 -11.92 -0.46
CA VAL A 129 -2.34 -10.75 -0.54
C VAL A 129 -1.00 -11.00 0.17
N ARG A 130 0.00 -10.18 -0.18
CA ARG A 130 1.26 -10.07 0.57
C ARG A 130 1.55 -8.60 0.83
N LEU A 131 2.27 -8.32 1.92
CA LEU A 131 2.81 -6.99 2.13
C LEU A 131 3.84 -6.67 1.04
N GLU A 132 3.74 -5.49 0.46
CA GLU A 132 4.67 -4.98 -0.54
C GLU A 132 5.52 -3.86 0.06
N GLN A 133 4.87 -2.85 0.64
CA GLN A 133 5.53 -1.74 1.34
C GLN A 133 4.75 -1.38 2.61
N SER A 134 5.47 -0.85 3.61
CA SER A 134 4.88 -0.28 4.82
C SER A 134 5.67 0.94 5.25
N ASP A 135 4.96 2.01 5.57
CA ASP A 135 5.55 3.28 5.97
C ASP A 135 4.59 4.09 6.85
N ALA A 136 5.18 4.90 7.73
CA ALA A 136 4.47 5.81 8.61
C ALA A 136 4.99 7.23 8.37
N HIS A 137 4.08 8.19 8.24
CA HIS A 137 4.41 9.58 7.97
C HIS A 137 3.96 10.46 9.12
N ILE A 138 4.83 11.40 9.50
CA ILE A 138 4.43 12.60 10.20
C ILE A 138 4.47 13.73 9.17
N ARG A 139 3.33 14.40 9.00
CA ARG A 139 3.18 15.55 8.10
C ARG A 139 2.83 16.75 8.94
N ARG A 140 3.64 17.81 8.84
CA ARG A 140 3.37 19.10 9.47
C ARG A 140 3.35 20.14 8.38
N ARG A 141 2.22 20.82 8.22
CA ARG A 141 2.08 21.84 7.19
C ARG A 141 2.87 23.08 7.56
N ASP A 142 3.91 23.37 6.79
CA ASP A 142 4.58 24.68 6.82
C ASP A 142 3.99 25.55 5.70
N LEU A 143 3.16 26.53 6.09
CA LEU A 143 2.49 27.46 5.16
C LEU A 143 3.46 28.41 4.45
N SER A 144 4.71 28.50 4.89
CA SER A 144 5.75 29.30 4.22
C SER A 144 6.37 28.58 3.02
N LEU A 145 6.23 27.25 2.95
CA LEU A 145 6.78 26.47 1.85
C LEU A 145 5.89 26.55 0.62
N THR A 146 6.51 26.70 -0.55
CA THR A 146 5.82 26.64 -1.83
C THR A 146 5.27 25.23 -2.07
N VAL A 147 4.00 25.14 -2.43
CA VAL A 147 3.39 23.88 -2.86
C VAL A 147 3.96 23.48 -4.22
N SER A 148 4.28 22.20 -4.41
CA SER A 148 4.71 21.68 -5.71
C SER A 148 3.68 21.99 -6.80
N GLU A 149 4.13 22.32 -8.02
CA GLU A 149 3.25 22.61 -9.16
C GLU A 149 2.35 21.43 -9.56
N ASN A 150 2.75 20.21 -9.21
CA ASN A 150 1.95 18.99 -9.41
C ASN A 150 1.18 18.56 -8.16
N TYR A 151 1.21 19.33 -7.06
CA TYR A 151 0.56 19.00 -5.78
C TYR A 151 0.88 17.60 -5.24
N GLY A 152 1.98 16.98 -5.69
CA GLY A 152 2.33 15.61 -5.34
C GLY A 152 1.42 14.54 -5.97
N TRP A 153 0.60 14.87 -6.97
CA TRP A 153 -0.17 13.89 -7.73
C TRP A 153 0.74 12.85 -8.36
N HIS A 154 0.38 11.57 -8.19
CA HIS A 154 1.07 10.42 -8.76
C HIS A 154 0.12 9.22 -8.81
N ARG A 155 0.36 8.27 -9.71
CA ARG A 155 -0.24 6.93 -9.64
C ARG A 155 0.65 5.98 -8.83
N GLY A 156 0.05 5.27 -7.89
CA GLY A 156 0.73 4.20 -7.14
C GLY A 156 0.85 2.89 -7.93
N PHE A 157 -0.01 2.67 -8.92
CA PHE A 157 -0.08 1.44 -9.70
C PHE A 157 -0.69 1.73 -11.08
N ASP A 158 -0.28 0.99 -12.12
CA ASP A 158 -0.79 1.15 -13.47
C ASP A 158 -2.16 0.42 -13.63
N PRO A 159 -3.24 1.14 -13.97
CA PRO A 159 -4.57 0.56 -14.18
C PRO A 159 -4.60 -0.59 -15.19
N ALA A 160 -3.67 -0.64 -16.14
CA ALA A 160 -3.61 -1.67 -17.18
C ALA A 160 -3.44 -3.10 -16.62
N PHE A 161 -2.93 -3.24 -15.40
CA PHE A 161 -2.80 -4.54 -14.72
C PHE A 161 -4.05 -4.95 -13.92
N SER A 162 -5.12 -4.16 -13.97
CA SER A 162 -6.40 -4.50 -13.35
C SER A 162 -7.13 -5.58 -14.16
N TYR A 163 -8.01 -6.32 -13.51
CA TYR A 163 -8.77 -7.39 -14.15
C TYR A 163 -10.23 -7.41 -13.70
N ARG A 164 -11.06 -8.13 -14.46
CA ARG A 164 -12.46 -8.39 -14.08
C ARG A 164 -12.65 -9.88 -13.84
N SER A 165 -13.35 -10.20 -12.76
CA SER A 165 -13.73 -11.57 -12.43
C SER A 165 -15.07 -11.55 -11.71
N LYS A 166 -15.96 -12.51 -12.01
CA LYS A 166 -17.30 -12.62 -11.41
C LYS A 166 -18.11 -11.30 -11.41
N GLY A 167 -17.96 -10.49 -12.47
CA GLY A 167 -18.66 -9.21 -12.62
C GLY A 167 -18.06 -8.02 -11.85
N LEU A 168 -16.98 -8.22 -11.09
CA LEU A 168 -16.34 -7.19 -10.28
C LEU A 168 -15.01 -6.73 -10.91
N PHE A 169 -14.67 -5.45 -10.72
CA PHE A 169 -13.32 -4.95 -11.00
C PHE A 169 -12.38 -5.27 -9.85
N HIS A 170 -11.15 -5.66 -10.18
CA HIS A 170 -10.11 -5.97 -9.22
C HIS A 170 -8.80 -5.29 -9.63
N CYS A 171 -8.16 -4.65 -8.67
CA CYS A 171 -6.79 -4.19 -8.77
C CYS A 171 -5.91 -5.16 -7.96
N PRO A 172 -4.84 -5.74 -8.52
CA PRO A 172 -3.97 -6.66 -7.78
C PRO A 172 -3.15 -5.96 -6.69
N PHE A 173 -3.18 -4.63 -6.65
CA PHE A 173 -2.49 -3.80 -5.68
C PHE A 173 -3.50 -2.87 -4.98
N VAL A 174 -3.53 -2.92 -3.66
CA VAL A 174 -4.35 -2.02 -2.82
C VAL A 174 -3.47 -1.38 -1.77
N LYS A 175 -3.70 -0.10 -1.51
CA LYS A 175 -3.03 0.63 -0.43
C LYS A 175 -4.02 0.83 0.71
N CYS A 176 -3.64 0.44 1.91
CA CYS A 176 -4.35 0.79 3.12
C CYS A 176 -3.68 2.03 3.72
N LEU A 177 -4.45 3.11 3.84
CA LEU A 177 -4.03 4.35 4.48
C LEU A 177 -4.83 4.51 5.77
N THR A 178 -4.14 4.57 6.90
CA THR A 178 -4.78 4.76 8.21
C THR A 178 -4.40 6.14 8.72
N ASN A 179 -5.40 7.00 8.91
CA ASN A 179 -5.21 8.26 9.60
C ASN A 179 -5.09 7.97 11.10
N LEU A 180 -3.94 8.25 11.68
CA LEU A 180 -3.68 8.04 13.11
C LEU A 180 -3.98 9.29 13.96
N THR A 181 -4.31 10.39 13.30
CA THR A 181 -4.79 11.63 13.91
C THR A 181 -6.02 12.09 13.13
N ASP A 182 -6.88 12.86 13.78
CA ASP A 182 -7.98 13.53 13.11
C ASP A 182 -7.45 14.42 11.97
N LEU A 183 -8.17 14.43 10.86
CA LEU A 183 -7.87 15.29 9.71
C LEU A 183 -9.01 16.28 9.52
N GLY A 184 -8.72 17.55 9.78
CA GLY A 184 -9.56 18.67 9.40
C GLY A 184 -9.40 19.04 7.91
N PRO A 185 -10.31 19.89 7.39
CA PRO A 185 -10.25 20.35 6.00
C PRO A 185 -8.93 21.03 5.60
N ASP A 186 -8.25 21.66 6.57
CA ASP A 186 -7.03 22.43 6.33
C ASP A 186 -5.73 21.63 6.54
N ASP A 187 -5.82 20.37 6.98
CA ASP A 187 -4.65 19.55 7.33
C ASP A 187 -3.98 18.90 6.12
N GLY A 188 -4.59 19.01 4.93
CA GLY A 188 -4.01 18.50 3.69
C GLY A 188 -4.02 16.96 3.60
N GLY A 189 -5.15 16.35 3.98
CA GLY A 189 -5.36 14.91 3.91
C GLY A 189 -5.18 14.31 2.50
N THR A 190 -5.06 12.97 2.43
CA THR A 190 -4.92 12.28 1.14
C THR A 190 -6.10 12.60 0.22
N THR A 191 -5.80 13.13 -0.96
CA THR A 191 -6.81 13.44 -1.99
C THR A 191 -6.68 12.47 -3.16
N VAL A 192 -7.81 12.07 -3.74
CA VAL A 192 -7.86 11.12 -4.86
C VAL A 192 -8.72 11.68 -6.00
N ILE A 193 -8.36 11.36 -7.24
CA ILE A 193 -9.22 11.58 -8.41
C ILE A 193 -10.14 10.37 -8.53
N ALA A 194 -11.39 10.52 -8.10
CA ALA A 194 -12.35 9.43 -8.06
C ALA A 194 -12.56 8.80 -9.45
N GLY A 195 -12.48 7.47 -9.53
CA GLY A 195 -12.63 6.70 -10.78
C GLY A 195 -11.36 6.60 -11.64
N SER A 196 -10.29 7.31 -11.30
CA SER A 196 -9.03 7.30 -12.06
C SER A 196 -8.32 5.94 -12.10
N HIS A 197 -8.64 5.04 -11.16
CA HIS A 197 -8.15 3.65 -11.11
C HIS A 197 -8.60 2.79 -12.29
N LYS A 198 -9.63 3.23 -13.04
CA LYS A 198 -10.12 2.54 -14.25
C LYS A 198 -9.71 3.23 -15.55
N MET A 199 -9.07 4.39 -15.48
CA MET A 199 -8.69 5.18 -16.66
C MET A 199 -7.36 4.68 -17.22
N VAL A 200 -7.45 3.65 -18.06
CA VAL A 200 -6.35 3.12 -18.88
C VAL A 200 -6.09 4.09 -20.04
N ASP A 201 -4.83 4.21 -20.49
CA ASP A 201 -4.40 5.04 -21.63
C ASP A 201 -4.60 6.56 -21.49
N ILE A 202 -4.94 7.05 -20.30
CA ILE A 202 -4.96 8.48 -19.99
C ILE A 202 -3.68 8.89 -19.26
N SER A 203 -2.98 9.89 -19.81
CA SER A 203 -1.77 10.43 -19.21
C SER A 203 -2.05 11.06 -17.83
N GLU A 204 -1.11 10.90 -16.91
CA GLU A 204 -1.22 11.49 -15.57
C GLU A 204 -1.36 13.02 -15.65
N LYS A 205 -0.64 13.67 -16.56
CA LYS A 205 -0.75 15.11 -16.82
C LYS A 205 -2.19 15.54 -17.13
N LEU A 206 -2.88 14.82 -18.03
CA LEU A 206 -4.24 15.17 -18.43
C LEU A 206 -5.23 15.00 -17.28
N LEU A 207 -5.05 13.97 -16.44
CA LEU A 207 -5.86 13.78 -15.22
C LEU A 207 -5.67 14.92 -14.23
N ILE A 208 -4.41 15.31 -14.00
CA ILE A 208 -4.07 16.41 -13.09
C ILE A 208 -4.66 17.72 -13.61
N GLU A 209 -4.50 18.02 -14.91
CA GLU A 209 -5.09 19.22 -15.53
C GLU A 209 -6.62 19.25 -15.38
N ALA A 210 -7.30 18.10 -15.53
CA ALA A 210 -8.75 18.01 -15.40
C ALA A 210 -9.29 18.30 -13.98
N VAL A 211 -8.44 18.23 -12.95
CA VAL A 211 -8.82 18.52 -11.55
C VAL A 211 -8.21 19.80 -11.00
N LYS A 212 -7.21 20.38 -11.67
CA LYS A 212 -6.57 21.65 -11.27
C LYS A 212 -7.52 22.85 -11.25
N GLU A 213 -8.59 22.82 -12.04
CA GLU A 213 -9.56 23.93 -12.16
C GLU A 213 -10.84 23.73 -11.34
N ARG A 214 -10.92 22.65 -10.56
CA ARG A 214 -12.10 22.40 -9.72
C ARG A 214 -11.90 23.12 -8.37
N PRO A 215 -12.90 23.92 -7.93
CA PRO A 215 -12.81 24.71 -6.71
C PRO A 215 -12.61 23.85 -5.46
#